data_AF-A0ABD2DDD5-F1
#
_entry.id   AF-A0ABD2DDD5-F1
#
_cell.length_a   1.000
_cell.length_b   1.000
_cell.length_c   1.000
_cell.angle_alpha   90.00
_cell.angle_beta   90.00
_cell.angle_gamma   90.00
#
_symmetry.space_group_name_H-M   'P 1'
#
loop_
_entity.id
_entity.type
_entity.pdbx_description
1 polymer ?
#
loop_
_entity_poly.entity_id
_entity_poly.type
_entity_poly.pdbx_seq_one_letter_code
_entity_poly.pdbx_strand_id
1 'polypeptide(L)'
;MAAPAVRAAGGWSSLVLGVRPAVLRLPGVTQVRWSRYGPEYRDPKIDKEHYRKPVAELTEEEKYDRELKKTQPIKAAPATKTSSVFEDPVISKFTNMMMKGGNKVLARSLMTQTLEAVKRKQFEKYHAASAEEQATIERNPYTIFHQALKNCEPVIGLVPILKGGHFYQ
;
A
#
# COMPACT_ATOMS: atom_id res chain seq x y z
N MET A 1 64.65 3.15 34.00
CA MET A 1 65.26 1.82 34.24
C MET A 1 64.64 1.22 35.50
N ALA A 2 64.43 -0.10 35.46
CA ALA A 2 64.16 -1.03 36.56
C ALA A 2 62.81 -0.96 37.32
N ALA A 3 61.96 -1.96 37.06
CA ALA A 3 61.09 -2.59 38.07
C ALA A 3 61.92 -3.59 38.90
N PRO A 4 61.46 -4.05 40.09
CA PRO A 4 60.59 -5.26 40.16
C PRO A 4 59.52 -5.23 41.32
N ALA A 5 58.34 -5.83 41.13
CA ALA A 5 57.84 -7.12 41.67
C ALA A 5 57.62 -7.14 43.21
N VAL A 6 56.55 -7.66 43.86
CA VAL A 6 55.60 -8.77 43.67
C VAL A 6 54.43 -8.56 44.68
N ARG A 7 53.19 -8.95 44.34
CA ARG A 7 52.34 -9.91 45.11
C ARG A 7 50.87 -9.88 44.68
N ALA A 8 50.41 -11.05 44.26
CA ALA A 8 49.04 -11.39 43.99
C ALA A 8 48.25 -11.61 45.29
N ALA A 9 46.97 -11.26 45.29
CA ALA A 9 45.95 -11.85 46.16
C ALA A 9 44.60 -11.83 45.42
N GLY A 10 43.88 -12.95 45.52
CA GLY A 10 42.77 -13.33 44.67
C GLY A 10 41.49 -12.50 44.83
N GLY A 11 40.65 -12.61 43.81
CA GLY A 11 39.30 -12.05 43.80
C GLY A 11 38.52 -12.54 42.58
N TRP A 12 38.07 -13.80 42.61
CA TRP A 12 37.06 -14.31 41.69
C TRP A 12 35.69 -13.69 42.03
N SER A 13 35.02 -13.10 41.05
CA SER A 13 33.57 -12.93 41.08
C SER A 13 33.00 -12.69 39.67
N SER A 14 32.30 -13.71 39.19
CA SER A 14 31.13 -13.70 38.31
C SER A 14 31.19 -13.03 36.92
N LEU A 15 31.73 -13.78 35.95
CA LEU A 15 31.27 -13.73 34.56
C LEU A 15 29.83 -14.28 34.50
N VAL A 16 28.84 -13.39 34.50
CA VAL A 16 27.46 -13.75 34.14
C VAL A 16 27.44 -13.96 32.63
N LEU A 17 27.54 -15.22 32.20
CA LEU A 17 27.25 -15.64 30.84
C LEU A 17 25.79 -15.30 30.51
N GLY A 18 25.59 -14.17 29.84
CA GLY A 18 24.31 -13.81 29.22
C GLY A 18 23.95 -14.86 28.17
N VAL A 19 23.05 -15.77 28.55
CA VAL A 19 22.41 -16.71 27.63
C VAL A 19 21.59 -15.87 26.65
N ARG A 20 22.14 -15.64 25.45
CA ARG A 20 21.36 -15.14 24.33
C ARG A 20 20.21 -16.12 24.10
N PRO A 21 18.94 -15.69 24.06
CA PRO A 21 17.87 -16.61 23.73
C PRO A 21 18.14 -17.08 22.30
N ALA A 22 18.43 -18.36 22.16
CA ALA A 22 18.49 -19.02 20.87
C ALA A 22 17.09 -18.87 20.26
N VAL A 23 16.96 -17.92 19.33
CA VAL A 23 15.79 -17.82 18.46
C VAL A 23 15.69 -19.17 17.77
N LEU A 24 14.73 -19.98 18.20
CA LEU A 24 14.40 -21.26 17.60
C LEU A 24 14.08 -20.96 16.13
N ARG A 25 15.06 -21.16 15.23
CA ARG A 25 14.83 -21.05 13.80
C ARG A 25 14.00 -22.24 13.41
N LEU A 26 12.68 -22.06 13.40
CA LEU A 26 11.74 -23.02 12.83
C LEU A 26 12.20 -23.32 11.38
N PRO A 27 12.61 -24.56 11.07
CA PRO A 27 12.97 -24.92 9.71
C PRO A 27 11.67 -25.01 8.91
N GLY A 28 11.41 -24.03 8.04
CA GLY A 28 10.21 -24.03 7.20
C GLY A 28 9.79 -22.65 6.68
N VAL A 29 10.22 -21.57 7.33
CA VAL A 29 9.95 -20.21 6.86
C VAL A 29 11.25 -19.62 6.31
N THR A 30 11.74 -20.16 5.20
CA THR A 30 12.73 -19.44 4.41
C THR A 30 12.04 -18.20 3.86
N GLN A 31 12.55 -17.01 4.24
CA GLN A 31 12.11 -15.76 3.66
C GLN A 31 12.47 -15.77 2.17
N VAL A 32 11.51 -16.18 1.34
CA VAL A 32 11.68 -16.20 -0.11
C VAL A 32 11.78 -14.74 -0.55
N ARG A 33 12.97 -14.34 -1.03
CA ARG A 33 13.22 -12.98 -1.56
C ARG A 33 12.47 -12.68 -2.87
N TRP A 34 11.78 -13.67 -3.43
CA TRP A 34 11.16 -13.68 -4.76
C TRP A 34 9.67 -14.06 -4.69
N SER A 35 8.94 -13.91 -5.79
CA SER A 35 7.53 -14.30 -5.87
C SER A 35 7.35 -15.81 -5.66
N ARG A 36 6.35 -16.20 -4.84
CA ARG A 36 5.99 -17.61 -4.62
C ARG A 36 5.17 -18.21 -5.77
N TYR A 37 4.45 -17.38 -6.50
CA TYR A 37 3.67 -17.79 -7.67
C TYR A 37 4.58 -17.94 -8.89
N GLY A 38 4.37 -19.01 -9.66
CA GLY A 38 5.02 -19.21 -10.95
C GLY A 38 4.49 -18.27 -12.04
N PRO A 39 5.17 -18.18 -13.19
CA PRO A 39 4.79 -17.27 -14.29
C PRO A 39 3.44 -17.61 -14.93
N GLU A 40 2.99 -18.86 -14.79
CA GLU A 40 1.70 -19.35 -15.30
C GLU A 40 0.50 -18.76 -14.55
N TYR A 41 0.70 -18.33 -13.30
CA TYR A 41 -0.38 -17.84 -12.44
C TYR A 41 -0.89 -16.48 -12.92
N ARG A 42 -2.19 -16.41 -13.21
CA ARG A 42 -2.86 -15.17 -13.56
C ARG A 42 -3.38 -14.44 -12.32
N ASP A 43 -3.43 -13.11 -12.42
CA ASP A 43 -3.99 -12.29 -11.35
C ASP A 43 -5.52 -12.46 -11.26
N PRO A 44 -6.08 -12.47 -10.04
CA PRO A 44 -7.51 -12.60 -9.84
C PRO A 44 -8.23 -11.33 -10.29
N LYS A 45 -9.31 -11.50 -11.06
CA LYS A 45 -10.27 -10.42 -11.34
C LYS A 45 -11.30 -10.37 -10.20
N ILE A 46 -11.37 -9.24 -9.50
CA ILE A 46 -12.20 -9.07 -8.29
C ILE A 46 -13.57 -8.47 -8.64
N ASP A 47 -13.65 -7.75 -9.76
CA ASP A 47 -14.83 -6.99 -10.16
C ASP A 47 -16.02 -7.92 -10.45
N LYS A 48 -17.08 -7.77 -9.65
CA LYS A 48 -18.27 -8.61 -9.75
C LYS A 48 -19.03 -8.39 -11.06
N GLU A 49 -19.03 -7.17 -11.56
CA GLU A 49 -19.71 -6.77 -12.79
C GLU A 49 -19.15 -7.50 -14.00
N HIS A 50 -17.84 -7.77 -14.03
CA HIS A 50 -17.19 -8.49 -15.10
C HIS A 50 -17.80 -9.89 -15.32
N TYR A 51 -18.19 -10.58 -14.24
CA TYR A 51 -18.77 -11.91 -14.30
C TYR A 51 -20.28 -11.90 -14.58
N ARG A 52 -20.96 -10.79 -14.26
CA ARG A 52 -22.41 -10.64 -14.47
C ARG A 52 -22.79 -10.34 -15.92
N LYS A 53 -21.83 -9.93 -16.77
CA LYS A 53 -22.08 -9.68 -18.19
C LYS A 53 -22.62 -10.94 -18.90
N PRO A 54 -23.80 -10.86 -19.56
CA PRO A 54 -24.40 -11.98 -20.27
C PRO A 54 -23.59 -12.39 -21.50
N VAL A 55 -23.78 -13.62 -21.97
CA VAL A 55 -23.00 -14.19 -23.08
C VAL A 55 -23.26 -13.49 -24.42
N ALA A 56 -24.43 -12.87 -24.57
CA ALA A 56 -24.80 -12.11 -25.76
C ALA A 56 -23.98 -10.82 -25.94
N GLU A 57 -23.51 -10.21 -24.84
CA GLU A 57 -22.73 -8.97 -24.86
C GLU A 57 -21.22 -9.19 -24.95
N LEU A 58 -20.77 -10.44 -24.83
CA LEU A 58 -19.35 -10.79 -24.86
C LEU A 58 -18.84 -10.85 -26.30
N THR A 59 -17.68 -10.25 -26.53
CA THR A 59 -16.91 -10.44 -27.76
C THR A 59 -16.38 -11.87 -27.84
N GLU A 60 -16.01 -12.33 -29.05
CA GLU A 60 -15.42 -13.66 -29.25
C GLU A 60 -14.13 -13.85 -28.45
N GLU A 61 -13.32 -12.79 -28.37
CA GLU A 61 -12.10 -12.75 -27.55
C GLU A 61 -12.39 -12.92 -26.06
N GLU A 62 -13.39 -12.20 -25.53
CA GLU A 62 -13.76 -12.30 -24.11
C GLU A 62 -14.34 -13.68 -23.76
N LYS A 63 -15.03 -14.33 -24.71
CA LYS A 63 -15.50 -15.71 -24.58
C LYS A 63 -14.32 -16.67 -24.50
N TYR A 64 -13.38 -16.57 -25.44
CA TYR A 64 -12.16 -17.37 -25.44
C TYR A 64 -11.35 -17.20 -24.15
N ASP A 65 -11.16 -15.97 -23.69
CA ASP A 65 -10.47 -15.66 -22.44
C ASP A 65 -11.16 -16.26 -21.21
N ARG A 66 -12.50 -16.28 -21.19
CA ARG A 66 -13.26 -16.91 -20.10
C ARG A 66 -13.08 -18.41 -20.09
N GLU A 67 -13.01 -19.05 -21.25
CA GLU A 67 -12.76 -20.49 -21.37
C GLU A 67 -11.35 -20.86 -20.92
N LEU A 68 -10.36 -20.11 -21.39
CA LEU A 68 -8.94 -20.28 -21.03
C LEU A 68 -8.70 -20.10 -19.53
N LYS A 69 -9.44 -19.20 -18.86
CA LYS A 69 -9.35 -19.02 -17.40
C LYS A 69 -9.93 -20.16 -16.57
N LYS A 70 -10.73 -21.06 -17.15
CA LYS A 70 -11.30 -22.21 -16.40
C LYS A 70 -10.21 -23.21 -16.02
N THR A 71 -9.18 -23.34 -16.85
CA THR A 71 -8.10 -24.32 -16.67
C THR A 71 -6.83 -23.71 -16.08
N GLN A 72 -6.62 -22.40 -16.27
CA GLN A 72 -5.41 -21.73 -15.78
C GLN A 72 -5.39 -21.55 -14.25
N PRO A 73 -4.22 -21.66 -13.62
CA PRO A 73 -4.07 -21.35 -12.20
C PRO A 73 -4.22 -19.84 -11.95
N ILE A 74 -5.02 -19.48 -10.95
CA ILE A 74 -5.29 -18.10 -10.54
C ILE A 74 -4.65 -17.84 -9.18
N LYS A 75 -4.00 -16.68 -8.98
CA LYS A 75 -3.45 -16.29 -7.68
C LYS A 75 -4.56 -16.02 -6.67
N ALA A 76 -4.24 -16.18 -5.38
CA ALA A 76 -5.17 -15.78 -4.33
C ALA A 76 -5.43 -14.27 -4.35
N ALA A 77 -6.69 -13.88 -4.10
CA ALA A 77 -7.06 -12.48 -3.99
C ALA A 77 -6.31 -11.80 -2.82
N PRO A 78 -5.77 -10.58 -3.03
CA PRO A 78 -5.06 -9.88 -1.97
C PRO A 78 -6.04 -9.40 -0.90
N ALA A 79 -5.68 -9.54 0.38
CA ALA A 79 -6.53 -9.16 1.52
C ALA A 79 -6.91 -7.66 1.56
N THR A 80 -6.21 -6.81 0.80
CA THR A 80 -6.51 -5.36 0.73
C THR A 80 -7.64 -5.04 -0.22
N LYS A 81 -7.74 -5.73 -1.37
CA LYS A 81 -8.76 -5.42 -2.38
C LYS A 81 -9.94 -6.33 -2.18
N THR A 82 -11.14 -5.76 -2.20
CA THR A 82 -12.39 -6.48 -2.05
C THR A 82 -13.34 -6.11 -3.19
N SER A 83 -14.39 -6.92 -3.39
CA SER A 83 -15.45 -6.64 -4.37
C SER A 83 -16.53 -5.69 -3.82
N SER A 84 -16.21 -4.95 -2.76
CA SER A 84 -17.10 -3.96 -2.15
C SER A 84 -17.22 -2.73 -3.06
N VAL A 85 -18.43 -2.20 -3.18
CA VAL A 85 -18.70 -0.97 -3.95
C VAL A 85 -18.07 0.27 -3.29
N PHE A 86 -17.77 0.20 -1.99
CA PHE A 86 -17.15 1.30 -1.24
C PHE A 86 -15.62 1.31 -1.29
N GLU A 87 -14.98 0.27 -1.85
CA GLU A 87 -13.52 0.23 -1.98
C GLU A 87 -13.10 1.06 -3.19
N ASP A 88 -12.35 2.12 -2.93
CA ASP A 88 -11.75 2.95 -3.98
C ASP A 88 -10.26 2.61 -4.13
N PRO A 89 -9.79 2.17 -5.32
CA PRO A 89 -8.40 1.81 -5.53
C PRO A 89 -7.42 2.97 -5.33
N VAL A 90 -7.84 4.22 -5.60
CA VAL A 90 -7.00 5.41 -5.43
C VAL A 90 -6.79 5.70 -3.95
N ILE A 91 -7.86 5.65 -3.15
CA ILE A 91 -7.78 5.84 -1.69
C ILE A 91 -7.00 4.71 -1.04
N SER A 92 -7.23 3.47 -1.48
CA SER A 92 -6.48 2.30 -1.03
C SER A 92 -4.98 2.47 -1.30
N LYS A 93 -4.61 2.97 -2.49
CA LYS A 93 -3.22 3.25 -2.86
C LYS A 93 -2.62 4.40 -2.03
N PHE A 94 -3.34 5.50 -1.85
CA PHE A 94 -2.88 6.63 -1.05
C PHE A 94 -2.69 6.24 0.42
N THR A 95 -3.60 5.43 0.97
CA THR A 95 -3.50 4.87 2.33
C THR A 95 -2.24 4.02 2.48
N ASN A 96 -1.88 3.23 1.46
CA ASN A 96 -0.64 2.45 1.47
C ASN A 96 0.62 3.34 1.36
N MET A 97 0.55 4.48 0.67
CA MET A 97 1.67 5.43 0.58
C MET A 97 1.89 6.21 1.90
N MET A 98 0.81 6.50 2.62
CA MET A 98 0.86 7.14 3.94
C MET A 98 1.35 6.20 5.04
N MET A 99 1.14 4.90 4.87
CA MET A 99 1.50 3.87 5.84
C MET A 99 3.00 3.81 6.11
N LYS A 100 3.38 3.82 7.39
CA LYS A 100 4.76 3.65 7.86
C LYS A 100 4.88 2.36 8.69
N GLY A 101 5.99 1.63 8.51
CA GLY A 101 6.29 0.43 9.29
C GLY A 101 5.26 -0.70 9.19
N GLY A 102 4.46 -0.74 8.12
CA GLY A 102 3.41 -1.75 7.94
C GLY A 102 2.16 -1.54 8.82
N ASN A 103 2.05 -0.42 9.53
CA ASN A 103 0.88 -0.13 10.37
C ASN A 103 -0.31 0.38 9.54
N LYS A 104 -1.04 -0.57 8.94
CA LYS A 104 -2.19 -0.27 8.08
C LYS A 104 -3.41 0.23 8.83
N VAL A 105 -3.57 -0.18 10.10
CA VAL A 105 -4.69 0.24 10.95
C VAL A 105 -4.64 1.75 11.18
N LEU A 106 -3.46 2.26 11.55
CA LEU A 106 -3.24 3.69 11.77
C LEU A 106 -3.37 4.50 10.47
N ALA A 107 -2.82 4.03 9.36
CA ALA A 107 -2.97 4.71 8.07
C ALA A 107 -4.45 4.81 7.65
N ARG A 108 -5.23 3.75 7.85
CA ARG A 108 -6.67 3.73 7.56
C ARG A 108 -7.45 4.66 8.49
N SER A 109 -7.12 4.71 9.79
CA SER A 109 -7.80 5.61 10.73
C SER A 109 -7.54 7.07 10.38
N LEU A 110 -6.30 7.44 10.03
CA LEU A 110 -5.95 8.79 9.59
C LEU A 110 -6.66 9.19 8.30
N MET A 111 -6.73 8.28 7.32
CA MET A 111 -7.48 8.52 6.08
C MET A 111 -8.97 8.75 6.37
N THR A 112 -9.56 7.93 7.25
CA THR A 112 -10.98 8.05 7.64
C THR A 112 -11.25 9.40 8.32
N GLN A 113 -10.40 9.80 9.26
CA GLN A 113 -10.47 11.10 9.92
C GLN A 113 -10.31 12.26 8.92
N THR A 114 -9.46 12.10 7.91
CA THR A 114 -9.26 13.13 6.87
C THR A 114 -10.51 13.31 6.01
N LEU A 115 -11.10 12.21 5.52
CA LEU A 115 -12.35 12.26 4.75
C LEU A 115 -13.50 12.82 5.58
N GLU A 116 -13.56 12.46 6.87
CA GLU A 116 -14.52 13.00 7.81
C GLU A 116 -14.34 14.51 8.02
N ALA A 117 -13.11 14.97 8.26
CA ALA A 117 -12.81 16.39 8.45
C ALA A 117 -13.13 17.21 7.19
N VAL A 118 -12.81 16.70 5.99
CA VAL A 118 -13.18 17.33 4.72
C VAL A 118 -14.70 17.45 4.63
N LYS A 119 -15.43 16.37 4.93
CA LYS A 119 -16.89 16.39 4.88
C LYS A 119 -17.48 17.39 5.89
N ARG A 120 -17.04 17.38 7.15
CA ARG A 120 -17.49 18.31 8.19
C ARG A 120 -17.27 19.77 7.78
N LYS A 121 -16.07 20.12 7.32
CA LYS A 121 -15.74 21.47 6.85
C LYS A 121 -16.59 21.92 5.66
N GLN A 122 -16.87 21.03 4.72
CA GLN A 122 -17.75 21.36 3.59
C GLN A 122 -19.20 21.57 4.01
N PHE A 123 -19.68 20.81 5.01
CA PHE A 123 -21.02 21.03 5.58
C PHE A 123 -21.10 22.34 6.37
N GLU A 124 -20.09 22.67 7.16
CA GLU A 124 -19.99 23.96 7.85
C GLU A 124 -20.04 25.12 6.83
N LYS A 125 -19.28 25.01 5.73
CA LYS A 125 -19.30 25.98 4.64
C LYS A 125 -20.66 26.07 3.96
N TYR A 126 -21.31 24.92 3.70
CA TYR A 126 -22.62 24.87 3.07
C TYR A 126 -23.70 25.57 3.92
N HIS A 127 -23.70 25.33 5.24
CA HIS A 127 -24.68 25.95 6.14
C HIS A 127 -24.45 27.45 6.36
N ALA A 128 -23.21 27.93 6.23
CA ALA A 128 -22.87 29.34 6.31
C ALA A 128 -23.14 30.11 5.01
N ALA A 129 -23.32 29.42 3.88
CA ALA A 129 -23.43 30.02 2.55
C ALA A 129 -24.86 30.42 2.18
N SER A 130 -24.99 31.35 1.23
CA SER A 130 -26.28 31.76 0.64
C SER A 130 -26.85 30.67 -0.28
N ALA A 131 -28.14 30.78 -0.64
CA ALA A 131 -28.82 29.75 -1.44
C ALA A 131 -28.17 29.50 -2.82
N GLU A 132 -27.58 30.52 -3.43
CA GLU A 132 -26.91 30.41 -4.74
C GLU A 132 -25.57 29.66 -4.61
N GLU A 133 -24.79 29.97 -3.58
CA GLU A 133 -23.50 29.35 -3.31
C GLU A 133 -23.66 27.89 -2.86
N GLN A 134 -24.74 27.58 -2.13
CA GLN A 134 -25.06 26.22 -1.70
C GLN A 134 -25.17 25.23 -2.87
N ALA A 135 -25.69 25.65 -4.02
CA ALA A 135 -25.80 24.80 -5.20
C ALA A 135 -24.43 24.47 -5.83
N THR A 136 -23.43 25.33 -5.60
CA THR A 136 -22.09 25.20 -6.17
C THR A 136 -21.13 24.41 -5.26
N ILE A 137 -21.43 24.30 -3.97
CA ILE A 137 -20.55 23.64 -2.99
C ILE A 137 -20.64 22.11 -3.11
N GLU A 138 -19.54 21.51 -3.57
CA GLU A 138 -19.35 20.07 -3.53
C GLU A 138 -19.15 19.57 -2.09
N ARG A 139 -19.96 18.59 -1.68
CA ARG A 139 -19.96 18.03 -0.30
C ARG A 139 -19.40 16.62 -0.23
N ASN A 140 -19.21 15.96 -1.38
CA ASN A 140 -18.71 14.60 -1.42
C ASN A 140 -17.17 14.60 -1.25
N PRO A 141 -16.63 14.02 -0.16
CA PRO A 141 -15.18 14.04 0.08
C PRO A 141 -14.40 13.24 -0.96
N TYR A 142 -15.00 12.22 -1.58
CA TYR A 142 -14.35 11.40 -2.61
C TYR A 142 -14.11 12.22 -3.88
N THR A 143 -15.11 12.94 -4.38
CA THR A 143 -14.97 13.75 -5.61
C THR A 143 -13.96 14.87 -5.40
N ILE A 144 -14.00 15.54 -4.24
CA ILE A 144 -13.01 16.56 -3.85
C ILE A 144 -11.60 15.97 -3.84
N PHE A 145 -11.43 14.78 -3.26
CA PHE A 145 -10.13 14.12 -3.20
C PHE A 145 -9.58 13.78 -4.59
N HIS A 146 -10.41 13.16 -5.45
CA HIS A 146 -10.02 12.84 -6.83
C HIS A 146 -9.70 14.09 -7.64
N GLN A 147 -10.52 15.13 -7.52
CA GLN A 147 -10.29 16.38 -8.23
C GLN A 147 -9.03 17.10 -7.72
N ALA A 148 -8.79 17.09 -6.40
CA ALA A 148 -7.58 17.65 -5.82
C ALA A 148 -6.33 16.94 -6.34
N LEU A 149 -6.34 15.60 -6.43
CA LEU A 149 -5.21 14.86 -6.99
C LEU A 149 -4.97 15.17 -8.47
N LYS A 150 -6.05 15.22 -9.28
CA LYS A 150 -5.94 15.60 -10.71
C LYS A 150 -5.38 17.01 -10.89
N ASN A 151 -5.80 17.95 -10.05
CA ASN A 151 -5.30 19.32 -10.09
C ASN A 151 -3.83 19.43 -9.68
N CYS A 152 -3.34 18.52 -8.83
CA CYS A 152 -1.94 18.47 -8.40
C CYS A 152 -1.04 17.63 -9.32
N GLU A 153 -1.57 17.00 -10.36
CA GLU A 153 -0.82 16.14 -11.27
C GLU A 153 0.02 17.00 -12.25
N PRO A 154 1.37 16.89 -12.22
CA PRO A 154 2.22 17.63 -13.15
C PRO A 154 2.16 17.01 -14.55
N VAL A 155 2.05 17.86 -15.59
CA VAL A 155 1.98 17.41 -16.99
C VAL A 155 3.35 16.99 -17.53
N ILE A 156 4.43 17.63 -17.07
CA ILE A 156 5.80 17.33 -17.48
C ILE A 156 6.66 16.95 -16.27
N GLY A 157 7.59 16.03 -16.50
CA GLY A 157 8.62 15.65 -15.54
C GLY A 157 9.99 15.74 -16.17
N LEU A 158 11.01 16.06 -15.38
CA LEU A 158 12.39 16.11 -15.83
C LEU A 158 13.07 14.77 -15.56
N VAL A 159 13.85 14.28 -16.52
CA VAL A 159 14.64 13.05 -16.37
C VAL A 159 16.08 13.37 -16.68
N PRO A 160 17.02 13.19 -15.73
CA PRO A 160 18.42 13.47 -16.00
C PRO A 160 19.00 12.47 -17.01
N ILE A 161 19.41 12.96 -18.18
CA ILE A 161 20.08 12.17 -19.22
C ILE A 161 21.58 12.44 -19.17
N LEU A 162 22.38 11.40 -18.93
CA LEU A 162 23.83 11.48 -18.98
C LEU A 162 24.30 11.49 -20.45
N LYS A 163 24.92 12.58 -20.88
CA LYS A 163 25.53 12.69 -22.20
C LYS A 163 26.83 13.48 -22.10
N GLY A 164 27.92 12.96 -22.64
CA GLY A 164 29.22 13.65 -22.62
C GLY A 164 29.74 13.99 -21.21
N GLY A 165 29.45 13.16 -20.20
CA GLY A 165 29.87 13.39 -18.82
C GLY A 165 29.02 14.39 -18.02
N HIS A 166 27.99 14.97 -18.64
CA HIS A 166 27.05 15.90 -17.98
C HIS A 166 25.64 15.31 -17.93
N PHE A 167 24.89 15.67 -16.88
CA PHE A 167 23.47 15.34 -16.75
C PHE A 167 22.64 16.52 -17.24
N TYR A 168 21.75 16.26 -18.20
CA TYR A 168 20.80 17.22 -18.73
C TYR A 168 19.41 16.91 -18.21
N GLN A 169 18.67 17.93 -17.78
CA GLN A 169 17.28 17.83 -17.36
C GLN A 169 16.34 18.27 -18.48
#